data_AF-A0AA36MGA7-F1
#
_entry.id   AF-A0AA36MGA7-F1
#
_cell.length_a   1.000
_cell.length_b   1.000
_cell.length_c   1.000
_cell.angle_alpha   90.00
_cell.angle_beta   90.00
_cell.angle_gamma   90.00
#
_symmetry.space_group_name_H-M   'P 1'
#
loop_
_entity.id
_entity.type
_entity.pdbx_description
1 polymer ?
#
loop_
_entity_poly.entity_id
_entity_poly.type
_entity_poly.pdbx_seq_one_letter_code
_entity_poly.pdbx_strand_id
1 'polypeptide(L)'
;MAQLLDDFAKRGEAEVVYLRKDRERWGKSWQLVGVEDCMHRSRHHSRYAIFQDLDERILSLENQTLAQYVMKAMTERPNIGMLQFRSTWVVCTKKPPDKYEGEEALRNHLPTLVYDKSSDVEPPGSMAKCVVDTRRVLLFVVHAVYVYFPGYESACAPPDRAIIRHYRDLTFNDRRTKKMRGYPGYAPWLTKITNGNFTITHYPSNLMKQLYPRIKKRLERVYR
;
A
#
# COMPACT_ATOMS: atom_id res chain seq x y z
N MET A 1 -9.37 13.48 -5.73
CA MET A 1 -8.36 12.48 -6.18
C MET A 1 -7.76 12.82 -7.53
N ALA A 2 -8.56 13.04 -8.60
CA ALA A 2 -8.04 13.33 -9.94
C ALA A 2 -7.05 14.52 -9.97
N GLN A 3 -7.42 15.67 -9.39
CA GLN A 3 -6.54 16.86 -9.32
C GLN A 3 -5.18 16.59 -8.64
N LEU A 4 -5.15 15.74 -7.61
CA LEU A 4 -3.92 15.39 -6.91
C LEU A 4 -3.01 14.51 -7.78
N LEU A 5 -3.59 13.53 -8.49
CA LEU A 5 -2.84 12.70 -9.44
C LEU A 5 -2.30 13.53 -10.61
N ASP A 6 -3.10 14.44 -11.14
CA ASP A 6 -2.70 15.34 -12.22
C ASP A 6 -1.55 16.25 -11.80
N ASP A 7 -1.56 16.74 -10.56
CA ASP A 7 -0.48 17.57 -10.00
C ASP A 7 0.84 16.78 -9.87
N PHE A 8 0.80 15.51 -9.45
CA PHE A 8 2.00 14.65 -9.49
C PHE A 8 2.50 14.44 -10.91
N ALA A 9 1.60 14.19 -11.87
CA ALA A 9 1.95 13.98 -13.27
C ALA A 9 2.57 15.22 -13.93
N LYS A 10 1.94 16.39 -13.76
CA LYS A 10 2.43 17.67 -14.31
C LYS A 10 3.81 18.06 -13.82
N ARG A 11 4.21 17.57 -12.65
CA ARG A 11 5.52 17.85 -12.05
C ARG A 11 6.58 16.81 -12.38
N GLY A 12 6.22 15.76 -13.13
CA GLY A 12 7.11 14.64 -13.42
C GLY A 12 7.44 13.80 -12.18
N GLU A 13 6.65 13.91 -11.11
CA GLU A 13 6.85 13.13 -9.87
C GLU A 13 6.21 11.74 -9.94
N ALA A 14 5.23 11.55 -10.83
CA ALA A 14 4.61 10.25 -11.10
C ALA A 14 4.12 10.15 -12.55
N GLU A 15 4.06 8.93 -13.09
CA GLU A 15 3.31 8.60 -14.30
C GLU A 15 1.93 8.05 -13.90
N VAL A 16 0.87 8.49 -14.57
CA VAL A 16 -0.50 7.99 -14.33
C VAL A 16 -0.98 7.24 -15.56
N VAL A 17 -1.30 5.96 -15.39
CA VAL A 17 -1.69 5.06 -16.47
C VAL A 17 -3.15 4.68 -16.34
N TYR A 18 -3.95 5.02 -17.35
CA TYR A 18 -5.39 4.73 -17.39
C TYR A 18 -5.66 3.51 -18.29
N LEU A 19 -5.93 2.36 -17.68
CA LEU A 19 -6.21 1.10 -18.39
C LEU A 19 -7.67 0.97 -18.85
N ARG A 20 -8.58 1.73 -18.24
CA ARG A 20 -10.00 1.76 -18.59
C ARG A 20 -10.29 2.98 -19.47
N LYS A 21 -10.20 2.79 -20.79
CA LYS A 21 -10.62 3.81 -21.77
C LYS A 21 -11.91 3.40 -22.49
N ASP A 22 -11.98 2.17 -23.03
CA ASP A 22 -13.06 1.82 -23.98
C ASP A 22 -13.82 0.52 -23.68
N ARG A 23 -13.39 -0.31 -22.70
CA ARG A 23 -14.07 -1.60 -22.39
C ARG A 23 -14.28 -1.82 -20.89
N GLU A 24 -15.53 -2.03 -20.50
CA GLU A 24 -15.88 -2.41 -19.12
C GLU A 24 -15.51 -3.87 -18.86
N ARG A 25 -14.43 -4.09 -18.13
CA ARG A 25 -14.17 -5.33 -17.38
C ARG A 25 -14.25 -5.05 -15.91
N TRP A 26 -14.47 -6.08 -15.10
CA TRP A 26 -14.46 -5.97 -13.65
C TRP A 26 -13.14 -5.38 -13.16
N GLY A 27 -13.19 -4.56 -12.10
CA GLY A 27 -12.01 -3.82 -11.62
C GLY A 27 -10.80 -4.72 -11.30
N LYS A 28 -11.05 -5.92 -10.75
CA LYS A 28 -10.00 -6.91 -10.45
C LYS A 28 -9.26 -7.38 -11.71
N SER A 29 -9.96 -7.55 -12.83
CA SER A 29 -9.33 -7.95 -14.10
C SER A 29 -8.36 -6.89 -14.60
N TRP A 30 -8.69 -5.61 -14.44
CA TRP A 30 -7.80 -4.51 -14.79
C TRP A 30 -6.63 -4.35 -13.83
N GLN A 31 -6.82 -4.67 -12.55
CA GLN A 31 -5.72 -4.71 -11.58
C GLN A 31 -4.65 -5.73 -12.00
N LEU A 32 -5.06 -6.93 -12.43
CA LEU A 32 -4.13 -7.98 -12.90
C LEU A 32 -3.31 -7.52 -14.12
N VAL A 33 -3.98 -6.91 -15.10
CA VAL A 33 -3.28 -6.35 -16.28
C VAL A 33 -2.33 -5.23 -15.87
N GLY A 34 -2.77 -4.35 -14.97
CA GLY A 34 -1.98 -3.19 -14.55
C GLY A 34 -0.74 -3.57 -13.76
N VAL A 35 -0.82 -4.55 -12.85
CA VAL A 35 0.37 -4.97 -12.10
C VAL A 35 1.41 -5.61 -13.00
N GLU A 36 0.98 -6.42 -13.97
CA GLU A 36 1.90 -7.08 -14.90
C GLU A 36 2.55 -6.09 -15.87
N ASP A 37 1.75 -5.18 -16.44
CA ASP A 37 2.24 -4.10 -17.30
C ASP A 37 3.21 -3.17 -16.55
N CYS A 38 2.92 -2.83 -15.29
CA CYS A 38 3.84 -2.07 -14.44
C CYS A 38 5.15 -2.82 -14.17
N MET A 39 5.10 -4.13 -13.91
CA MET A 39 6.30 -4.96 -13.67
C MET A 39 7.22 -4.97 -14.89
N HIS A 40 6.66 -5.22 -16.08
CA HIS A 40 7.44 -5.25 -17.32
C HIS A 40 8.01 -3.88 -17.69
N ARG A 41 7.22 -2.80 -17.60
CA ARG A 41 7.72 -1.44 -17.87
C ARG A 41 8.83 -1.02 -16.89
N SER A 42 8.68 -1.40 -15.63
CA SER A 42 9.68 -1.09 -14.59
C SER A 42 11.01 -1.80 -14.80
N ARG A 43 11.04 -2.94 -15.51
CA ARG A 43 12.26 -3.75 -15.72
C ARG A 43 13.45 -2.97 -16.30
N HIS A 44 13.17 -2.04 -17.20
CA HIS A 44 14.19 -1.22 -17.85
C HIS A 44 14.44 0.11 -17.14
N HIS A 45 13.63 0.45 -16.15
CA HIS A 45 13.70 1.73 -15.44
C HIS A 45 14.33 1.60 -14.04
N SER A 46 13.99 0.54 -13.31
CA SER A 46 14.51 0.29 -11.96
C SER A 46 14.72 -1.20 -11.73
N ARG A 47 15.80 -1.54 -11.03
CA ARG A 47 16.03 -2.92 -10.56
C ARG A 47 14.94 -3.35 -9.57
N TYR A 48 14.49 -2.45 -8.71
CA TYR A 48 13.51 -2.76 -7.66
C TYR A 48 12.23 -1.96 -7.88
N ALA A 49 11.08 -2.63 -7.77
CA ALA A 49 9.76 -2.02 -7.89
C ALA A 49 8.89 -2.40 -6.68
N ILE A 50 8.22 -1.42 -6.08
CA ILE A 50 7.28 -1.63 -4.97
C ILE A 50 5.86 -1.70 -5.52
N PHE A 51 5.15 -2.77 -5.18
CA PHE A 51 3.74 -2.95 -5.51
C PHE A 51 2.90 -2.76 -4.24
N GLN A 52 2.26 -1.59 -4.12
CA GLN A 52 1.47 -1.20 -2.94
C GLN A 52 0.23 -0.39 -3.34
N ASP A 53 -0.78 -0.36 -2.46
CA ASP A 53 -1.94 0.51 -2.63
C ASP A 53 -1.62 1.91 -2.07
N LEU A 54 -2.27 2.95 -2.59
CA LEU A 54 -1.97 4.35 -2.24
C LEU A 54 -2.39 4.74 -0.82
N ASP A 55 -3.31 3.98 -0.22
CA ASP A 55 -3.86 4.17 1.12
C ASP A 55 -3.13 3.35 2.20
N GLU A 56 -1.98 2.76 1.84
CA GLU A 56 -1.15 1.97 2.75
C GLU A 56 0.22 2.62 2.99
N ARG A 57 0.88 2.18 4.07
CA ARG A 57 2.24 2.64 4.41
C ARG A 57 3.12 1.47 4.80
N ILE A 58 4.18 1.21 4.03
CA ILE A 58 5.27 0.34 4.47
C ILE A 58 6.22 1.15 5.36
N LEU A 59 6.44 0.67 6.58
CA LEU A 59 7.35 1.26 7.55
C LEU A 59 8.60 0.38 7.69
N SER A 60 9.77 1.00 7.66
CA SER A 60 10.96 0.42 8.28
C SER A 60 11.01 0.88 9.73
N LEU A 61 11.16 -0.05 10.65
CA LEU A 61 11.04 0.20 12.10
C LEU A 61 12.39 0.47 12.78
N GLU A 62 13.48 0.39 12.03
CA GLU A 62 14.82 0.66 12.51
C GLU A 62 15.30 2.04 12.06
N ASN A 63 16.53 2.42 12.45
CA ASN A 63 17.15 3.67 12.04
C ASN A 63 17.68 3.61 10.59
N GLN A 64 16.82 3.26 9.64
CA GLN A 64 17.10 3.21 8.22
C GLN A 64 15.86 3.55 7.39
N THR A 65 16.07 3.99 6.15
CA THR A 65 14.98 4.17 5.19
C THR A 65 14.49 2.82 4.67
N LEU A 66 13.24 2.78 4.19
CA LEU A 66 12.71 1.59 3.51
C LEU A 66 13.59 1.15 2.33
N ALA A 67 14.12 2.11 1.57
CA ALA A 67 15.03 1.83 0.46
C ALA A 67 16.31 1.15 0.94
N GLN A 68 16.96 1.66 2.00
CA GLN A 68 18.15 1.03 2.59
C GLN A 68 17.86 -0.38 3.09
N TYR A 69 16.73 -0.58 3.78
CA TYR A 69 16.32 -1.90 4.26
C TYR A 69 16.16 -2.90 3.10
N VAL A 70 15.42 -2.52 2.06
CA VAL A 70 15.18 -3.35 0.86
C VAL A 70 16.49 -3.67 0.15
N MET A 71 17.33 -2.66 -0.10
CA MET A 71 18.61 -2.81 -0.77
C MET A 71 19.51 -3.79 -0.02
N LYS A 72 19.61 -3.65 1.30
CA LYS A 72 20.38 -4.55 2.16
C LYS A 72 19.83 -5.98 2.09
N ALA A 73 18.54 -6.15 2.38
CA ALA A 73 17.89 -7.46 2.44
C ALA A 73 17.96 -8.25 1.12
N MET A 74 17.88 -7.56 -0.03
CA MET A 74 17.94 -8.19 -1.35
C MET A 74 19.36 -8.32 -1.92
N THR A 75 20.35 -7.65 -1.32
CA THR A 75 21.77 -7.80 -1.69
C THR A 75 22.43 -8.91 -0.88
N GLU A 76 22.11 -9.02 0.43
CA GLU A 76 22.62 -10.09 1.31
C GLU A 76 22.13 -11.48 0.89
N ARG A 77 20.96 -11.56 0.25
CA ARG A 77 20.39 -12.80 -0.31
C ARG A 77 20.08 -12.61 -1.79
N PRO A 78 21.06 -12.78 -2.69
CA PRO A 78 20.91 -12.44 -4.10
C PRO A 78 19.92 -13.34 -4.86
N ASN A 79 19.54 -14.49 -4.31
CA ASN A 79 18.50 -15.38 -4.82
C ASN A 79 17.07 -14.90 -4.48
N ILE A 80 16.90 -13.83 -3.70
CA ILE A 80 15.58 -13.26 -3.42
C ILE A 80 15.13 -12.38 -4.59
N GLY A 81 14.05 -12.82 -5.25
CA GLY A 81 13.35 -12.09 -6.31
C GLY A 81 12.23 -11.20 -5.78
N MET A 82 11.69 -11.49 -4.59
CA MET A 82 10.63 -10.70 -3.95
C MET A 82 10.86 -10.64 -2.43
N LEU A 83 10.74 -9.43 -1.88
CA LEU A 83 10.64 -9.19 -0.44
C LEU A 83 9.21 -8.75 -0.10
N GLN A 84 8.49 -9.61 0.60
CA GLN A 84 7.12 -9.36 1.06
C GLN A 84 7.14 -8.71 2.46
N PHE A 85 6.19 -7.81 2.72
CA PHE A 85 5.97 -7.23 4.05
C PHE A 85 4.63 -7.71 4.60
N ARG A 86 4.59 -8.01 5.90
CA ARG A 86 3.35 -8.39 6.61
C ARG A 86 2.54 -7.15 6.96
N SER A 87 1.24 -7.32 7.06
CA SER A 87 0.30 -6.22 7.29
C SER A 87 -0.26 -6.23 8.70
N THR A 88 -0.55 -5.05 9.23
CA THR A 88 -1.49 -4.84 10.33
C THR A 88 -2.64 -3.98 9.83
N TRP A 89 -3.85 -4.25 10.32
CA TRP A 89 -5.01 -3.44 10.01
C TRP A 89 -5.07 -2.24 10.93
N VAL A 90 -5.15 -1.04 10.37
CA VAL A 90 -5.44 0.18 11.12
C VAL A 90 -6.87 0.59 10.84
N VAL A 91 -7.71 0.58 11.87
CA VAL A 91 -9.14 0.83 11.74
C VAL A 91 -9.42 2.33 11.63
N CYS A 92 -9.99 2.73 10.50
CA CYS A 92 -10.52 4.07 10.30
C CYS A 92 -12.00 4.09 10.72
N THR A 93 -12.31 4.91 11.72
CA THR A 93 -13.66 5.01 12.32
C THR A 93 -14.47 6.20 11.80
N LYS A 94 -13.88 7.07 10.99
CA LYS A 94 -14.55 8.22 10.38
C LYS A 94 -14.37 8.16 8.86
N LYS A 95 -15.45 8.48 8.13
CA LYS A 95 -15.39 8.71 6.69
C LYS A 95 -14.39 9.85 6.41
N PRO A 96 -13.53 9.75 5.38
CA PRO A 96 -12.74 10.88 4.94
C PRO A 96 -13.65 12.03 4.45
N PRO A 97 -13.23 13.30 4.63
CA PRO A 97 -13.99 14.44 4.17
C PRO A 97 -14.04 14.47 2.64
N ASP A 98 -15.15 14.92 2.07
CA ASP A 98 -15.32 14.97 0.60
C ASP A 98 -14.48 16.10 -0.03
N LYS A 99 -14.09 17.11 0.75
CA LYS A 99 -13.28 18.27 0.34
C LYS A 99 -12.16 18.54 1.34
N TYR A 100 -11.08 19.16 0.83
CA TYR A 100 -10.02 19.68 1.67
C TYR A 100 -10.36 21.10 2.14
N GLU A 101 -10.58 21.27 3.45
CA GLU A 101 -10.98 22.57 4.02
C GLU A 101 -9.83 23.27 4.77
N GLY A 102 -8.61 22.74 4.67
CA GLY A 102 -7.41 23.31 5.30
C GLY A 102 -6.79 22.42 6.37
N GLU A 103 -5.98 23.04 7.21
CA GLU A 103 -5.19 22.34 8.23
C GLU A 103 -6.04 21.58 9.24
N GLU A 104 -7.19 22.15 9.64
CA GLU A 104 -8.13 21.49 10.55
C GLU A 104 -8.62 20.14 9.99
N ALA A 105 -8.91 20.07 8.69
CA ALA A 105 -9.27 18.83 8.03
C ALA A 105 -8.16 17.78 8.15
N LEU A 106 -6.87 18.18 8.09
CA LEU A 106 -5.76 17.24 8.28
C LEU A 106 -5.66 16.76 9.73
N ARG A 107 -5.81 17.66 10.70
CA ARG A 107 -5.74 17.32 12.12
C ARG A 107 -6.83 16.33 12.51
N ASN A 108 -7.99 16.42 11.86
CA ASN A 108 -9.16 15.60 12.18
C ASN A 108 -9.29 14.32 11.34
N HIS A 109 -8.66 14.24 10.16
CA HIS A 109 -8.88 13.14 9.22
C HIS A 109 -7.63 12.49 8.61
N LEU A 110 -6.41 13.01 8.82
CA LEU A 110 -5.21 12.40 8.25
C LEU A 110 -4.97 11.02 8.89
N PRO A 111 -5.04 9.90 8.15
CA PRO A 111 -5.08 8.57 8.77
C PRO A 111 -3.89 8.24 9.66
N THR A 112 -2.69 8.66 9.26
CA THR A 112 -1.45 8.45 10.03
C THR A 112 -1.40 9.23 11.34
N LEU A 113 -2.23 10.26 11.48
CA LEU A 113 -2.30 11.10 12.68
C LEU A 113 -3.42 10.65 13.62
N VAL A 114 -4.58 10.26 13.08
CA VAL A 114 -5.81 10.10 13.86
C VAL A 114 -6.15 8.65 14.20
N TYR A 115 -5.58 7.67 13.50
CA TYR A 115 -5.89 6.25 13.72
C TYR A 115 -4.64 5.48 14.20
N ASP A 116 -4.74 4.94 15.41
CA ASP A 116 -3.68 4.23 16.12
C ASP A 116 -4.04 2.78 16.49
N LYS A 117 -5.33 2.44 16.58
CA LYS A 117 -5.79 1.07 16.83
C LYS A 117 -5.40 0.15 15.68
N SER A 118 -4.51 -0.78 15.98
CA SER A 118 -3.95 -1.73 15.01
C SER A 118 -4.16 -3.17 15.45
N SER A 119 -4.47 -4.05 14.49
CA SER A 119 -4.60 -5.48 14.74
C SER A 119 -3.24 -6.14 15.02
N ASP A 120 -3.28 -7.41 15.41
CA ASP A 120 -2.12 -8.29 15.31
C ASP A 120 -1.59 -8.39 13.87
N VAL A 121 -0.33 -8.80 13.75
CA VAL A 121 0.34 -8.98 12.46
C VAL A 121 -0.29 -10.13 11.69
N GLU A 122 -0.74 -9.84 10.47
CA GLU A 122 -1.32 -10.81 9.56
C GLU A 122 -0.32 -11.92 9.18
N PRO A 123 -0.77 -13.18 8.96
CA PRO A 123 0.10 -14.23 8.44
C PRO A 123 0.74 -13.84 7.10
N PRO A 124 1.91 -14.42 6.75
CA PRO A 124 2.52 -14.23 5.43
C PRO A 124 1.53 -14.48 4.28
N GLY A 125 1.60 -13.67 3.23
CA GLY A 125 0.68 -13.71 2.08
C GLY A 125 -0.68 -13.05 2.27
N SER A 126 -1.12 -12.76 3.51
CA SER A 126 -2.41 -12.12 3.76
C SER A 126 -2.34 -10.61 3.49
N MET A 127 -2.93 -10.17 2.37
CA MET A 127 -3.00 -8.76 1.95
C MET A 127 -1.64 -8.06 1.99
N ALA A 128 -0.60 -8.82 1.64
CA ALA A 128 0.77 -8.36 1.72
C ALA A 128 1.14 -7.51 0.51
N LYS A 129 2.03 -6.54 0.71
CA LYS A 129 2.69 -5.79 -0.35
C LYS A 129 4.14 -6.22 -0.44
N CYS A 130 4.77 -5.95 -1.55
CA CYS A 130 6.12 -6.43 -1.79
C CYS A 130 6.96 -5.47 -2.61
N VAL A 131 8.27 -5.63 -2.46
CA VAL A 131 9.24 -5.18 -3.45
C VAL A 131 9.67 -6.39 -4.27
N VAL A 132 9.77 -6.23 -5.58
CA VAL A 132 10.33 -7.23 -6.47
C VAL A 132 11.62 -6.72 -7.12
N ASP A 133 12.56 -7.63 -7.38
CA ASP A 133 13.61 -7.38 -8.37
C ASP A 133 13.02 -7.69 -9.74
N THR A 134 12.86 -6.64 -10.54
CA THR A 134 12.18 -6.68 -11.84
C THR A 134 12.91 -7.57 -12.85
N ARG A 135 14.16 -7.97 -12.59
CA ARG A 135 14.95 -8.86 -13.47
C ARG A 135 14.75 -10.34 -13.15
N ARG A 136 14.21 -10.65 -11.97
CA ARG A 136 14.10 -12.01 -11.41
C ARG A 136 12.69 -12.60 -11.46
N VAL A 137 11.70 -11.75 -11.71
CA VAL A 137 10.28 -12.13 -11.77
C VAL A 137 9.83 -12.21 -13.22
N LEU A 138 9.12 -13.27 -13.60
CA LEU A 138 8.51 -13.40 -14.94
C LEU A 138 7.03 -13.02 -14.92
N LEU A 139 6.28 -13.47 -13.91
CA LEU A 139 4.84 -13.23 -13.78
C LEU A 139 4.49 -12.82 -12.36
N PHE A 140 3.89 -11.64 -12.20
CA PHE A 140 3.48 -11.08 -10.91
C PHE A 140 1.97 -10.92 -10.81
N VAL A 141 1.39 -11.34 -9.68
CA VAL A 141 -0.04 -11.21 -9.40
C VAL A 141 -0.25 -10.50 -8.08
N VAL A 142 -0.86 -9.30 -8.10
CA VAL A 142 -1.25 -8.41 -6.99
C VAL A 142 -0.41 -8.43 -5.69
N HIS A 143 -0.33 -9.56 -4.98
CA HIS A 143 0.35 -9.76 -3.70
C HIS A 143 1.56 -10.73 -3.73
N ALA A 144 1.81 -11.42 -4.84
CA ALA A 144 2.82 -12.47 -4.93
C ALA A 144 3.37 -12.65 -6.36
N VAL A 145 4.60 -13.13 -6.44
CA VAL A 145 5.16 -13.65 -7.70
C VAL A 145 4.59 -15.04 -7.96
N TYR A 146 4.06 -15.24 -9.17
CA TYR A 146 3.59 -16.55 -9.61
C TYR A 146 4.70 -17.34 -10.31
N VAL A 147 5.54 -16.67 -11.09
CA VAL A 147 6.68 -17.30 -11.78
C VAL A 147 7.94 -16.45 -11.62
N TYR A 148 9.00 -17.09 -11.17
CA TYR A 148 10.36 -16.56 -11.17
C TYR A 148 11.15 -17.06 -12.38
N PHE A 149 12.21 -16.34 -12.74
CA PHE A 149 13.29 -16.98 -13.50
C PHE A 149 13.97 -18.05 -12.63
N PRO A 150 14.64 -19.06 -13.21
CA PRO A 150 15.24 -20.15 -12.44
C PRO A 150 16.18 -19.67 -11.33
N GLY A 151 16.09 -20.30 -10.15
CA GLY A 151 16.98 -20.04 -9.01
C GLY A 151 16.59 -18.89 -8.10
N TYR A 152 15.40 -18.30 -8.28
CA TYR A 152 14.91 -17.21 -7.43
C TYR A 152 13.68 -17.57 -6.61
N GLU A 153 13.56 -16.95 -5.44
CA GLU A 153 12.48 -17.20 -4.49
C GLU A 153 11.97 -15.94 -3.78
N SER A 154 10.95 -16.13 -2.95
CA SER A 154 10.33 -15.11 -2.10
C SER A 154 10.95 -15.12 -0.70
N ALA A 155 11.12 -13.96 -0.10
CA ALA A 155 11.34 -13.82 1.34
C ALA A 155 10.27 -12.93 1.96
N CYS A 156 10.03 -13.11 3.26
CA CYS A 156 9.21 -12.20 4.07
C CYS A 156 10.10 -11.38 5.00
N ALA A 157 9.89 -10.07 5.04
CA ALA A 157 10.49 -9.20 6.04
C ALA A 157 9.98 -9.57 7.44
N PRO A 158 10.86 -9.67 8.45
CA PRO A 158 10.43 -9.77 9.83
C PRO A 158 9.57 -8.54 10.21
N PRO A 159 8.40 -8.74 10.84
CA PRO A 159 7.46 -7.65 11.12
C PRO A 159 7.97 -6.64 12.15
N ASP A 160 8.97 -7.00 12.95
CA ASP A 160 9.72 -6.12 13.85
C ASP A 160 10.74 -5.22 13.11
N ARG A 161 11.05 -5.52 11.84
CA ARG A 161 11.99 -4.76 11.00
C ARG A 161 11.28 -3.92 9.95
N ALA A 162 10.26 -4.47 9.31
CA ALA A 162 9.43 -3.75 8.36
C ALA A 162 8.00 -4.29 8.28
N ILE A 163 7.02 -3.39 8.24
CA ILE A 163 5.60 -3.75 8.35
C ILE A 163 4.72 -2.79 7.55
N ILE A 164 3.60 -3.29 7.02
CA ILE A 164 2.57 -2.47 6.38
C ILE A 164 1.54 -2.06 7.42
N ARG A 165 1.24 -0.76 7.47
CA ARG A 165 0.01 -0.25 8.09
C ARG A 165 -1.07 -0.13 7.03
N HIS A 166 -2.06 -1.01 7.14
CA HIS A 166 -3.16 -1.11 6.20
C HIS A 166 -4.39 -0.36 6.72
N TYR A 167 -4.60 0.88 6.25
CA TYR A 167 -5.72 1.69 6.69
C TYR A 167 -7.03 1.22 6.05
N ARG A 168 -8.03 0.89 6.87
CA ARG A 168 -9.33 0.39 6.40
C ARG A 168 -10.48 1.05 7.12
N ASP A 169 -11.38 1.60 6.33
CA ASP A 169 -12.60 2.26 6.79
C ASP A 169 -13.70 1.22 7.06
N LEU A 170 -14.12 1.12 8.33
CA LEU A 170 -15.24 0.27 8.75
C LEU A 170 -16.60 0.90 8.45
N THR A 171 -16.64 2.20 8.18
CA THR A 171 -17.87 2.93 7.83
C THR A 171 -18.29 2.71 6.38
N PHE A 172 -17.54 1.92 5.59
CA PHE A 172 -17.92 1.42 4.27
C PHE A 172 -19.14 0.48 4.35
N ASN A 173 -20.31 1.05 4.62
CA ASN A 173 -21.62 0.43 4.47
C ASN A 173 -22.19 0.69 3.06
N ASP A 174 -21.33 0.65 2.03
CA ASP A 174 -21.72 0.86 0.64
C ASP A 174 -22.32 -0.42 0.02
N ARG A 175 -23.16 -0.29 -1.01
CA ARG A 175 -23.68 -1.39 -1.84
C ARG A 175 -22.59 -2.38 -2.27
N ARG A 176 -21.34 -1.94 -2.42
CA ARG A 176 -20.17 -2.78 -2.69
C ARG A 176 -19.83 -3.74 -1.55
N THR A 177 -19.94 -3.32 -0.29
CA THR A 177 -19.66 -4.19 0.86
C THR A 177 -20.77 -5.20 1.09
N LYS A 178 -22.04 -4.84 0.80
CA LYS A 178 -23.15 -5.80 0.73
C LYS A 178 -22.96 -6.84 -0.38
N LYS A 179 -22.49 -6.44 -1.56
CA LYS A 179 -22.22 -7.34 -2.69
C LYS A 179 -20.99 -8.22 -2.49
N MET A 180 -20.00 -7.74 -1.73
CA MET A 180 -18.80 -8.50 -1.39
C MET A 180 -18.98 -9.44 -0.19
N ARG A 181 -20.00 -9.28 0.68
CA ARG A 181 -20.29 -10.24 1.77
C ARG A 181 -20.46 -11.69 1.31
N GLY A 182 -20.82 -11.93 0.05
CA GLY A 182 -20.90 -13.27 -0.55
C GLY A 182 -19.60 -13.78 -1.18
N TYR A 183 -18.49 -13.04 -1.15
CA TYR A 183 -17.22 -13.44 -1.77
C TYR A 183 -16.37 -14.29 -0.80
N PRO A 184 -15.82 -15.45 -1.22
CA PRO A 184 -15.11 -16.40 -0.35
C PRO A 184 -13.85 -15.89 0.38
N GLY A 185 -13.41 -14.65 0.14
CA GLY A 185 -12.31 -14.01 0.86
C GLY A 185 -12.70 -12.75 1.62
N TYR A 186 -13.96 -12.31 1.53
CA TYR A 186 -14.41 -11.04 2.11
C TYR A 186 -14.96 -11.19 3.55
N ALA A 187 -15.63 -12.29 3.84
CA ALA A 187 -16.14 -12.53 5.19
C ALA A 187 -15.00 -12.70 6.22
N PRO A 188 -13.88 -13.41 5.95
CA PRO A 188 -12.84 -13.61 6.94
C PRO A 188 -12.11 -12.34 7.38
N TRP A 189 -11.73 -11.44 6.46
CA TRP A 189 -11.06 -10.19 6.84
C TRP A 189 -12.00 -9.24 7.57
N LEU A 190 -13.27 -9.13 7.14
CA LEU A 190 -14.27 -8.27 7.79
C LEU A 190 -14.54 -8.73 9.22
N THR A 191 -14.72 -10.04 9.44
CA THR A 191 -14.86 -10.59 10.80
C THR A 191 -13.63 -10.30 11.66
N LYS A 192 -12.43 -10.36 11.08
CA LYS A 192 -11.19 -10.10 11.82
C LYS A 192 -11.04 -8.63 12.21
N ILE A 193 -11.40 -7.68 11.34
CA ILE A 193 -11.32 -6.26 11.68
C ILE A 193 -12.45 -5.80 12.60
N THR A 194 -13.60 -6.50 12.63
CA THR A 194 -14.70 -6.18 13.55
C THR A 194 -14.56 -6.85 14.91
N ASN A 195 -14.02 -8.07 14.97
CA ASN A 195 -14.00 -8.90 16.17
C ASN A 195 -12.57 -9.21 16.67
N GLY A 196 -11.54 -8.73 15.97
CA GLY A 196 -10.15 -8.95 16.34
C GLY A 196 -9.71 -8.12 17.54
N ASN A 197 -8.62 -8.54 18.17
CA ASN A 197 -7.96 -7.75 19.21
C ASN A 197 -7.16 -6.61 18.57
N PHE A 198 -7.29 -5.42 19.14
CA PHE A 198 -6.58 -4.22 18.69
C PHE A 198 -5.73 -3.64 19.81
N THR A 199 -4.53 -3.22 19.45
CA THR A 199 -3.61 -2.51 20.34
C THR A 199 -3.36 -1.10 19.82
N ILE A 200 -3.03 -0.17 20.72
CA ILE A 200 -2.69 1.20 20.34
C ILE A 200 -1.26 1.18 19.79
N THR A 201 -1.11 1.55 18.52
CA THR A 201 0.20 1.77 17.90
C THR A 201 0.19 3.08 17.12
N HIS A 202 0.93 4.07 17.62
CA HIS A 202 1.04 5.36 16.97
C HIS A 202 1.94 5.30 15.74
N TYR A 203 1.68 6.17 14.77
CA TYR A 203 2.62 6.37 13.67
C TYR A 203 3.93 6.98 14.19
N PRO A 204 5.11 6.52 13.73
CA PRO A 204 6.39 6.99 14.28
C PRO A 204 6.54 8.52 14.19
N SER A 205 6.84 9.16 15.33
CA SER A 205 6.84 10.62 15.46
C SER A 205 7.89 11.29 14.56
N ASN A 206 9.06 10.68 14.39
CA ASN A 206 10.12 11.10 13.48
C ASN A 206 9.66 11.12 12.01
N LEU A 207 8.87 10.14 11.59
CA LEU A 207 8.28 10.10 10.26
C LEU A 207 7.13 11.10 10.12
N MET A 208 6.30 11.24 11.16
CA MET A 208 5.16 12.17 11.17
C MET A 208 5.62 13.63 11.04
N LYS A 209 6.71 14.01 11.72
CA LYS A 209 7.34 15.34 11.63
C LYS A 209 7.71 15.73 10.19
N GLN A 210 8.06 14.76 9.36
CA GLN A 210 8.37 14.99 7.94
C GLN A 210 7.13 14.90 7.05
N LEU A 211 6.25 13.93 7.34
CA LEU A 211 5.09 13.63 6.52
C LEU A 211 4.04 14.75 6.56
N TYR A 212 3.69 15.22 7.76
CA TYR A 212 2.62 16.21 7.95
C TYR A 212 2.84 17.50 7.13
N PRO A 213 3.98 18.21 7.26
CA PRO A 213 4.19 19.46 6.53
C PRO A 213 4.20 19.26 5.01
N ARG A 214 4.70 18.11 4.51
CA ARG A 214 4.71 17.78 3.08
C ARG A 214 3.30 17.56 2.54
N ILE A 215 2.45 16.84 3.29
CA ILE A 215 1.04 16.64 2.92
C ILE A 215 0.32 17.98 2.94
N LYS A 216 0.44 18.76 4.01
CA LYS A 216 -0.18 20.08 4.14
C LYS A 216 0.17 20.98 2.94
N LYS A 217 1.46 21.16 2.67
CA LYS A 217 1.94 21.98 1.54
C LYS A 217 1.38 21.52 0.19
N ARG A 218 1.30 20.20 -0.03
CA ARG A 218 0.77 19.64 -1.28
C ARG A 218 -0.73 19.89 -1.41
N LEU A 219 -1.51 19.63 -0.37
CA LEU A 219 -2.96 19.80 -0.41
C LEU A 219 -3.37 21.27 -0.51
N GLU A 220 -2.68 22.16 0.21
CA GLU A 220 -2.88 23.61 0.07
C GLU A 220 -2.64 24.05 -1.36
N ARG A 221 -1.53 23.63 -2.00
CA ARG A 221 -1.26 24.02 -3.38
C ARG A 221 -2.29 23.50 -4.39
N VAL A 222 -2.80 22.29 -4.19
CA VAL A 222 -3.66 21.63 -5.18
C VAL A 222 -5.11 22.09 -5.05
N TYR A 223 -5.56 22.38 -3.82
CA TYR A 223 -6.97 22.59 -3.51
C TYR A 223 -7.30 23.97 -2.93
N ARG A 224 -6.32 24.85 -2.71
CA ARG A 224 -6.51 26.26 -2.36
C ARG A 224 -5.79 27.15 -3.37
#